data_AF-A0A0C2CPG2-F1
#
_entry.id   AF-A0A0C2CPG2-F1
#
_cell.length_a   1.000
_cell.length_b   1.000
_cell.length_c   1.000
_cell.angle_alpha   90.00
_cell.angle_beta   90.00
_cell.angle_gamma   90.00
#
_symmetry.space_group_name_H-M   'P 1'
#
loop_
_entity.id
_entity.type
_entity.pdbx_description
1 polymer ?
#
loop_
_entity_poly.entity_id
_entity_poly.type
_entity_poly.pdbx_seq_one_letter_code
_entity_poly.pdbx_strand_id
1 'polypeptide(L)'
;MTVSDNFKARPIPAFAQQLTGQDLVDYINIVQPFFEADLNEMSEEEQKARLMSKRFIYAPEERAEELVLAEDEKIPESFDARTKWPQCKSIKMVRDQSNC
;
A
#
# COMPACT_ATOMS: atom_id res chain seq x y z
N MET A 1 -17.44 -12.60 -14.37
CA MET A 1 -16.26 -12.62 -13.49
C MET A 1 -15.37 -11.49 -13.92
N THR A 2 -15.06 -10.55 -13.04
CA THR A 2 -14.20 -9.43 -13.39
C THR A 2 -12.75 -9.91 -13.50
N VAL A 3 -11.92 -9.23 -14.30
CA VAL A 3 -10.49 -9.56 -14.45
C VAL A 3 -9.79 -9.63 -13.08
N SER A 4 -10.21 -8.78 -12.13
CA SER A 4 -9.70 -8.72 -10.75
C SER A 4 -9.93 -10.01 -9.94
N ASP A 5 -11.08 -10.69 -10.11
CA ASP A 5 -11.41 -11.89 -9.31
C ASP A 5 -10.50 -13.07 -9.64
N ASN A 6 -9.95 -13.11 -10.87
CA ASN A 6 -9.04 -14.16 -11.31
C ASN A 6 -7.62 -14.07 -10.73
N PHE A 7 -7.25 -12.93 -10.12
CA PHE A 7 -5.91 -12.71 -9.55
C PHE A 7 -5.85 -12.93 -8.04
N LYS A 8 -6.96 -12.78 -7.31
CA LYS A 8 -6.96 -12.80 -5.84
C LYS A 8 -6.82 -14.19 -5.21
N ALA A 9 -6.81 -15.27 -5.99
CA ALA A 9 -6.92 -16.64 -5.47
C ALA A 9 -6.10 -17.72 -6.22
N ARG A 10 -5.15 -17.37 -7.09
CA ARG A 10 -4.31 -18.40 -7.73
C ARG A 10 -3.28 -18.93 -6.73
N PRO A 11 -3.15 -20.26 -6.55
CA PRO A 11 -2.11 -20.81 -5.69
C PRO A 11 -0.74 -20.42 -6.23
N ILE A 12 0.15 -19.96 -5.35
CA ILE A 12 1.52 -19.60 -5.72
C ILE A 12 2.25 -20.89 -6.13
N PRO A 13 2.73 -21.00 -7.39
CA PRO A 13 3.44 -22.18 -7.85
C PRO A 13 4.65 -22.50 -6.97
N ALA A 14 4.97 -23.79 -6.78
CA ALA A 14 6.06 -24.21 -5.90
C ALA A 14 7.42 -23.59 -6.27
N PHE A 15 7.70 -23.40 -7.57
CA PHE A 15 8.93 -22.74 -8.02
C PHE A 15 8.95 -21.25 -7.63
N ALA A 16 7.80 -20.57 -7.72
CA ALA A 16 7.68 -19.15 -7.43
C ALA A 16 7.91 -18.84 -5.95
N GLN A 17 7.60 -19.79 -5.06
CA GLN A 17 7.87 -19.67 -3.62
C GLN A 17 9.37 -19.64 -3.28
N GLN A 18 10.23 -20.08 -4.21
CA GLN A 18 11.68 -20.13 -4.01
C GLN A 18 12.41 -18.97 -4.68
N LEU A 19 11.72 -18.15 -5.48
CA LEU A 19 12.33 -17.03 -6.18
C LEU A 19 12.73 -15.93 -5.20
N THR A 20 13.90 -15.33 -5.43
CA THR A 20 14.41 -14.18 -4.68
C THR A 20 15.12 -13.23 -5.64
N GLY A 21 15.42 -12.00 -5.20
CA GLY A 21 16.15 -11.03 -6.02
C GLY A 21 15.45 -10.72 -7.35
N GLN A 22 16.22 -10.60 -8.43
CA GLN A 22 15.71 -10.22 -9.75
C GLN A 22 14.70 -11.22 -10.32
N ASP A 23 14.92 -12.53 -10.12
CA ASP A 23 13.99 -13.55 -10.64
C ASP A 23 12.59 -13.41 -10.04
N LEU A 24 12.49 -12.99 -8.77
CA LEU A 24 11.21 -12.71 -8.12
C LEU A 24 10.54 -11.45 -8.70
N VAL A 25 11.32 -10.39 -8.94
CA VAL A 25 10.83 -9.15 -9.55
C VAL A 25 10.28 -9.43 -10.95
N ASP A 26 11.04 -10.14 -11.78
CA ASP A 26 10.65 -10.49 -13.14
C ASP A 26 9.37 -11.34 -13.14
N TYR A 27 9.29 -12.34 -12.25
CA TYR A 27 8.10 -13.16 -12.10
C TYR A 27 6.87 -12.32 -11.71
N ILE A 28 6.99 -11.42 -10.73
CA ILE A 28 5.90 -10.54 -10.30
C ILE A 28 5.41 -9.70 -11.48
N ASN A 29 6.32 -9.04 -12.20
CA ASN A 29 5.98 -8.17 -13.34
C ASN A 29 5.34 -8.95 -14.52
N ILE A 30 5.64 -10.24 -14.67
CA ILE A 30 4.97 -11.11 -15.65
C ILE A 30 3.51 -11.40 -15.23
N VAL A 31 3.28 -11.72 -13.96
CA VAL A 31 1.97 -12.24 -13.50
C VAL A 31 1.03 -11.16 -12.98
N GLN A 32 1.52 -9.95 -12.72
CA GLN A 32 0.78 -8.89 -12.07
C GLN A 32 0.88 -7.56 -12.86
N PRO A 33 -0.08 -7.25 -13.73
CA PRO A 33 0.00 -6.09 -14.61
C PRO A 33 -0.48 -4.77 -13.99
N PHE A 34 -1.02 -4.78 -12.76
CA PHE A 34 -1.60 -3.58 -12.13
C PHE A 34 -0.58 -2.71 -11.38
N PHE A 35 0.64 -3.20 -11.21
CA PHE A 35 1.76 -2.44 -10.65
C PHE A 35 3.08 -2.97 -11.21
N GLU A 36 4.13 -2.17 -11.09
CA GLU A 36 5.50 -2.56 -11.43
C GLU A 36 6.29 -2.76 -10.13
N ALA A 37 6.97 -3.90 -10.04
CA ALA A 37 7.88 -4.25 -8.96
C ALA A 37 9.33 -3.95 -9.37
N ASP A 38 10.14 -3.57 -8.40
CA ASP A 38 11.57 -3.33 -8.57
C ASP A 38 12.33 -3.73 -7.29
N LEU A 39 13.65 -3.91 -7.41
CA LEU A 39 14.52 -4.13 -6.27
C LEU A 39 14.67 -2.84 -5.46
N ASN A 40 14.58 -3.00 -4.14
CA ASN A 40 14.85 -1.90 -3.23
C ASN A 40 16.37 -1.76 -3.03
N GLU A 41 16.87 -0.53 -3.03
CA GLU A 41 18.28 -0.22 -2.75
C GLU A 41 18.69 -0.54 -1.29
N MET A 42 17.72 -0.55 -0.37
CA MET A 42 17.97 -0.84 1.05
C MET A 42 18.08 -2.34 1.33
N SER A 43 18.99 -2.72 2.23
CA SER A 43 19.08 -4.08 2.76
C SER A 43 17.82 -4.50 3.51
N GLU A 44 17.60 -5.80 3.66
CA GLU A 44 16.46 -6.33 4.41
C GLU A 44 16.45 -5.85 5.88
N GLU A 45 17.64 -5.70 6.48
CA GLU A 45 17.80 -5.18 7.84
C GLU A 45 17.37 -3.72 7.93
N GLU A 46 17.83 -2.87 7.00
CA GLU A 46 17.43 -1.46 6.94
C GLU A 46 15.93 -1.29 6.67
N GLN A 47 15.36 -2.12 5.80
CA GLN A 47 13.92 -2.14 5.54
C GLN A 47 13.16 -2.47 6.82
N LYS A 48 13.52 -3.57 7.50
CA LYS A 48 12.86 -4.00 8.75
C LYS A 48 12.98 -2.96 9.85
N ALA A 49 14.11 -2.27 9.95
CA ALA A 49 14.33 -1.22 10.94
C ALA A 49 13.45 0.01 10.71
N ARG A 50 13.06 0.29 9.46
CA ARG A 50 12.20 1.44 9.10
C ARG A 50 10.71 1.12 9.03
N LEU A 51 10.32 -0.16 9.08
CA LEU A 51 8.91 -0.54 8.99
C LEU A 51 8.20 -0.40 10.34
N MET A 52 6.96 0.07 10.30
CA MET A 52 6.10 0.12 11.48
C MET A 52 5.94 -1.27 12.10
N SER A 53 6.17 -1.36 13.41
CA SER A 53 6.08 -2.62 14.14
C SER A 53 4.69 -3.26 14.03
N LYS A 54 4.65 -4.59 13.84
CA LYS A 54 3.42 -5.39 13.77
C LYS A 54 2.49 -5.21 14.98
N ARG A 55 3.01 -4.76 16.13
CA ARG A 55 2.19 -4.45 17.33
C ARG A 55 1.13 -3.39 17.08
N PHE A 56 1.31 -2.53 16.07
CA PHE A 56 0.40 -1.45 15.70
C PHE A 56 -0.63 -1.84 14.63
N ILE A 57 -0.69 -3.12 14.23
CA ILE A 57 -1.70 -3.61 13.28
C ILE A 57 -3.11 -3.46 13.87
N TYR A 58 -3.24 -3.60 15.18
CA TYR A 58 -4.53 -3.54 15.85
C TYR A 58 -4.89 -2.11 16.26
N ALA A 59 -6.18 -1.84 16.08
CA ALA A 59 -6.87 -0.72 16.66
C ALA A 59 -6.57 -0.54 18.15
N PRO A 60 -6.30 0.69 18.64
CA PRO A 60 -6.60 1.00 20.03
C PRO A 60 -8.11 0.80 20.28
N GLU A 61 -8.46 0.34 21.48
CA GLU A 61 -9.86 0.10 21.88
C GLU A 61 -10.67 1.40 21.88
N GLU A 62 -10.04 2.52 22.24
CA GLU A 62 -10.65 3.84 22.21
C GLU A 62 -10.42 4.51 20.84
N ARG A 63 -11.52 4.75 20.12
CA ARG A 63 -11.55 5.59 18.92
C ARG A 63 -12.76 6.51 18.96
N ALA A 64 -12.68 7.63 18.25
CA ALA A 64 -13.84 8.44 17.98
C ALA A 64 -14.90 7.60 17.23
N GLU A 65 -16.16 7.85 17.55
CA GLU A 65 -17.28 7.25 16.84
C GLU A 65 -17.28 7.70 15.37
N GLU A 66 -17.66 6.81 14.47
CA GLU A 66 -17.82 7.13 13.06
C GLU A 66 -19.00 8.09 12.89
N LEU A 67 -18.75 9.25 12.28
CA LEU A 67 -19.80 10.20 11.98
C LEU A 67 -20.49 9.78 10.68
N VAL A 68 -21.77 9.43 10.78
CA VAL A 68 -22.62 9.22 9.61
C VAL A 68 -23.03 10.59 9.08
N LEU A 69 -22.40 11.04 7.99
CA LEU A 69 -22.76 12.28 7.30
C LEU A 69 -24.07 12.07 6.52
N ALA A 70 -24.90 13.11 6.44
CA ALA A 70 -26.17 13.07 5.72
C ALA A 70 -25.97 12.70 4.24
N GLU A 71 -26.86 11.87 3.69
CA GLU A 71 -26.77 11.27 2.35
C GLU A 71 -26.75 12.28 1.18
N ASP A 72 -26.98 13.56 1.47
CA ASP A 72 -27.20 14.60 0.48
C ASP A 72 -25.90 15.07 -0.24
N GLU A 73 -24.72 14.75 0.30
CA GLU A 73 -23.44 15.06 -0.34
C GLU A 73 -22.95 13.93 -1.26
N LYS A 74 -22.94 14.19 -2.58
CA LYS A 74 -22.38 13.27 -3.57
C LYS A 74 -20.86 13.22 -3.47
N ILE A 75 -20.32 12.04 -3.12
CA ILE A 75 -18.89 11.75 -3.17
C ILE A 75 -18.41 11.73 -4.64
N PRO A 76 -17.32 12.42 -5.00
CA PRO A 76 -16.81 12.43 -6.36
C PRO A 76 -16.18 11.09 -6.74
N GLU A 77 -16.15 10.78 -8.04
CA GLU A 77 -15.50 9.57 -8.58
C GLU A 77 -13.98 9.55 -8.31
N SER A 78 -13.34 10.72 -8.26
CA SER A 78 -11.92 10.88 -7.94
C SER A 78 -11.73 12.08 -7.01
N PHE A 79 -10.82 11.93 -6.04
CA PHE A 79 -10.51 12.97 -5.07
C PHE A 79 -9.01 13.00 -4.76
N ASP A 80 -8.42 14.19 -4.80
CA ASP A 80 -7.04 14.45 -4.35
C ASP A 80 -7.04 15.66 -3.40
N ALA A 81 -6.69 15.41 -2.15
CA ALA A 81 -6.62 16.44 -1.11
C ALA A 81 -5.63 17.57 -1.47
N ARG A 82 -4.56 17.26 -2.22
CA ARG A 82 -3.56 18.23 -2.66
C ARG A 82 -4.13 19.25 -3.66
N THR A 83 -5.13 18.84 -4.43
CA THR A 83 -5.84 19.67 -5.41
C THR A 83 -6.98 20.44 -4.74
N LYS A 84 -7.68 19.83 -3.77
CA LYS A 84 -8.78 20.48 -3.04
C LYS A 84 -8.29 21.60 -2.11
N TRP A 85 -7.15 21.42 -1.45
CA TRP A 85 -6.56 22.41 -0.53
C TRP A 85 -5.13 22.78 -0.94
N PRO A 86 -4.95 23.46 -2.09
CA PRO A 86 -3.63 23.73 -2.64
C PRO A 86 -2.78 24.66 -1.76
N GLN A 87 -3.41 25.49 -0.91
CA GLN A 87 -2.75 26.38 0.05
C GLN A 87 -2.13 25.62 1.23
N CYS A 88 -2.59 24.39 1.51
CA CYS A 88 -2.10 23.57 2.60
C CYS A 88 -0.85 22.80 2.16
N LYS A 89 0.32 23.47 2.26
CA LYS A 89 1.62 22.90 1.87
C LYS A 89 1.92 21.55 2.50
N SER A 90 1.45 21.32 3.73
CA SER A 90 1.68 20.09 4.49
C SER A 90 1.12 18.83 3.84
N ILE A 91 0.04 18.93 3.06
CA ILE A 91 -0.60 17.78 2.40
C ILE A 91 0.29 17.18 1.30
N LYS A 92 1.22 17.98 0.76
CA LYS A 92 2.16 17.55 -0.29
C LYS A 92 3.48 17.01 0.28
N MET A 93 3.69 17.05 1.60
CA MET A 93 4.97 16.69 2.20
C MET A 93 5.06 15.18 2.46
N VAL A 94 6.05 14.53 1.84
CA VAL A 94 6.49 13.18 2.20
C VAL A 94 7.49 13.31 3.34
N ARG A 95 7.25 12.62 4.46
CA ARG A 95 8.11 12.67 5.66
C ARG A 95 8.95 11.41 5.78
N ASP A 96 10.14 11.56 6.36
CA ASP A 96 11.01 10.45 6.74
C ASP A 96 10.81 10.13 8.23
N GLN A 97 10.44 8.89 8.54
CA GLN A 97 10.30 8.40 9.91
C GLN A 97 11.66 8.05 10.56
N SER A 98 12.76 8.10 9.81
CA SER A 98 14.10 7.70 10.23
C SER A 98 14.13 6.26 10.76
N ASN A 99 15.17 5.92 11.53
CA ASN A 99 15.30 4.65 12.24
C ASN A 99 14.62 4.74 13.63
N CYS A 100 13.29 4.87 13.63
CA CYS A 100 12.46 5.04 14.85
C CYS A 100 11.66 3.78 15.20
#